data_AF-A0A1L9SKB2-F1
#
_entry.id   AF-A0A1L9SKB2-F1
#
_cell.length_a   1.000
_cell.length_b   1.000
_cell.length_c   1.000
_cell.angle_alpha   90.00
_cell.angle_beta   90.00
_cell.angle_gamma   90.00
#
_symmetry.space_group_name_H-M   'P 1'
#
loop_
_entity.id
_entity.type
_entity.pdbx_description
1 polymer ?
#
loop_
_entity_poly.entity_id
_entity_poly.type
_entity_poly.pdbx_seq_one_letter_code
_entity_poly.pdbx_strand_id
1 'polypeptide(L)'
;MPFLEQGREPPAPPDDAFLRLVQDLSLALGPSSGLDSEGGAPYALRDANRAYTRNLVDEGNGKSNLPVLDWNPSRNSAIHDHANAHCILQGSLQEALYTWPDQGKIKRGEPLPLHITKETVHTENQVTYMSDKISNPDPEKVAVSLHRK
;
A
#
# COMPACT_ATOMS: atom_id res chain seq x y z
N MET A 1 -23.36 -37.83 36.90
CA MET A 1 -23.92 -37.05 35.78
C MET A 1 -22.96 -35.90 35.47
N PRO A 2 -22.03 -36.01 34.52
CA PRO A 2 -21.24 -34.86 34.09
C PRO A 2 -21.98 -34.08 32.99
N PHE A 3 -21.93 -32.76 33.13
CA PHE A 3 -22.55 -31.75 32.28
C PHE A 3 -21.75 -31.63 30.97
N LEU A 4 -22.43 -31.75 29.83
CA LEU A 4 -21.86 -31.50 28.50
C LEU A 4 -21.67 -29.98 28.32
N GLU A 5 -20.43 -29.50 28.34
CA GLU A 5 -20.10 -28.18 27.81
C GLU A 5 -20.35 -28.20 26.30
N GLN A 6 -21.40 -27.49 25.87
CA GLN A 6 -21.60 -27.18 24.46
C GLN A 6 -20.45 -26.28 24.02
N GLY A 7 -19.55 -26.84 23.22
CA GLY A 7 -18.47 -26.11 22.58
C GLY A 7 -19.04 -24.93 21.80
N ARG A 8 -18.81 -23.72 22.31
CA ARG A 8 -19.03 -22.49 21.56
C ARG A 8 -18.01 -22.50 20.42
N GLU A 9 -18.49 -22.77 19.22
CA GLU A 9 -17.69 -22.66 18.00
C GLU A 9 -17.05 -21.27 17.98
N PRO A 10 -15.73 -21.16 17.71
CA PRO A 10 -15.07 -19.86 17.66
C PRO A 10 -15.76 -19.00 16.59
N PRO A 11 -15.89 -17.68 16.81
CA PRO A 11 -16.48 -16.80 15.80
C PRO A 11 -15.71 -16.96 14.49
N ALA A 12 -16.43 -17.13 13.38
CA ALA A 12 -15.84 -17.22 12.06
C ALA A 12 -14.86 -16.04 11.86
N PRO A 13 -13.65 -16.30 11.33
CA PRO A 13 -12.65 -15.25 11.16
C PRO A 13 -13.20 -14.14 10.25
N PRO A 14 -12.87 -12.87 10.53
CA PRO A 14 -13.40 -11.73 9.79
C PRO A 14 -12.98 -11.80 8.31
N ASP A 15 -13.95 -11.63 7.40
CA ASP A 15 -13.83 -11.54 5.93
C ASP A 15 -12.49 -12.02 5.33
N ASP A 16 -12.34 -13.34 5.28
CA ASP A 16 -11.24 -14.09 4.64
C ASP A 16 -11.10 -13.76 3.13
N ALA A 17 -12.10 -13.14 2.51
CA ALA A 17 -12.05 -12.75 1.10
C ALA A 17 -10.93 -11.74 0.80
N PHE A 18 -10.68 -10.78 1.70
CA PHE A 18 -9.60 -9.81 1.51
C PHE A 18 -8.22 -10.45 1.65
N LEU A 19 -8.04 -11.29 2.67
CA LEU A 19 -6.78 -12.00 2.89
C LEU A 19 -6.52 -13.02 1.77
N ARG A 20 -7.56 -13.71 1.28
CA ARG A 20 -7.47 -14.57 0.10
C ARG A 20 -7.06 -13.78 -1.14
N LEU A 21 -7.68 -12.62 -1.39
CA LEU A 21 -7.33 -11.79 -2.53
C LEU A 21 -5.89 -11.26 -2.44
N VAL A 22 -5.44 -10.83 -1.26
CA VAL A 22 -4.04 -10.44 -1.01
C VAL A 22 -3.10 -11.60 -1.31
N GLN A 23 -3.44 -12.81 -0.83
CA GLN A 23 -2.66 -14.02 -1.07
C GLN A 23 -2.62 -14.40 -2.56
N ASP A 24 -3.76 -14.35 -3.25
CA ASP A 24 -3.90 -14.68 -4.67
C ASP A 24 -3.12 -13.68 -5.54
N LEU A 25 -3.18 -12.38 -5.20
CA LEU A 25 -2.38 -11.35 -5.85
C LEU A 25 -0.88 -11.54 -5.58
N SER A 26 -0.49 -11.85 -4.35
CA SER A 26 0.91 -12.15 -4.00
C SER A 26 1.43 -13.35 -4.81
N LEU A 27 0.63 -14.42 -4.94
CA LEU A 27 0.95 -15.58 -5.77
C LEU A 27 1.03 -15.23 -7.26
N ALA A 28 0.09 -14.43 -7.77
CA ALA A 28 0.07 -14.02 -9.17
C ALA A 28 1.24 -13.09 -9.53
N LEU A 29 1.72 -12.28 -8.59
CA LEU A 29 2.87 -11.40 -8.76
C LEU A 29 4.20 -12.16 -8.61
N GLY A 30 4.22 -13.23 -7.82
CA GLY A 30 5.39 -14.08 -7.60
C GLY A 30 6.50 -13.44 -6.75
N PRO A 31 7.40 -14.25 -6.18
CA PRO A 31 8.46 -13.77 -5.27
C PRO A 31 9.59 -12.99 -5.96
N SER A 32 9.57 -12.88 -7.30
CA SER A 32 10.70 -12.38 -8.08
C SER A 32 10.34 -11.74 -9.41
N SER A 33 9.16 -11.15 -9.61
CA SER A 33 8.82 -10.55 -10.91
C SER A 33 9.56 -9.22 -11.18
N GLY A 34 10.86 -9.34 -11.42
CA GLY A 34 11.42 -8.80 -12.66
C GLY A 34 10.49 -9.21 -13.80
N LEU A 35 9.97 -8.21 -14.51
CA LEU A 35 9.11 -8.45 -15.67
C LEU A 35 10.01 -8.80 -16.85
N ASP A 36 10.53 -10.01 -16.86
CA ASP A 36 11.15 -10.60 -18.03
C ASP A 36 10.25 -11.71 -18.58
N SER A 37 9.87 -11.51 -19.85
CA SER A 37 9.02 -12.33 -20.72
C SER A 37 7.49 -12.19 -20.58
N GLU A 38 6.90 -11.47 -21.54
CA GLU A 38 5.52 -11.49 -22.09
C GLU A 38 4.31 -11.99 -21.25
N GLY A 39 4.35 -11.86 -19.92
CA GLY A 39 3.29 -12.33 -19.02
C GLY A 39 3.19 -11.48 -17.76
N GLY A 40 3.11 -10.15 -17.91
CA GLY A 40 2.88 -9.25 -16.78
C GLY A 40 1.62 -9.65 -16.01
N ALA A 41 1.70 -9.66 -14.67
CA ALA A 41 0.55 -9.96 -13.83
C ALA A 41 -0.65 -9.08 -14.26
N PRO A 42 -1.88 -9.62 -14.31
CA PRO A 42 -3.03 -8.98 -14.97
C PRO A 42 -3.42 -7.62 -14.39
N TYR A 43 -2.90 -7.29 -13.21
CA TYR A 43 -3.19 -6.05 -12.48
C TYR A 43 -1.97 -5.11 -12.37
N ALA A 44 -0.80 -5.51 -12.89
CA ALA A 44 0.44 -4.74 -12.80
C ALA A 44 0.77 -4.06 -14.13
N LEU A 45 -0.11 -3.17 -14.59
CA LEU A 45 0.11 -2.39 -15.81
C LEU A 45 1.11 -1.27 -15.50
N ARG A 46 2.38 -1.51 -15.84
CA ARG A 46 3.48 -0.58 -15.55
C ARG A 46 3.66 0.46 -16.65
N ASP A 47 4.04 1.66 -16.24
CA ASP A 47 4.51 2.74 -17.10
C ASP A 47 5.80 3.31 -16.49
N ALA A 48 6.93 3.07 -17.16
CA ALA A 48 8.25 3.47 -16.70
C ALA A 48 8.44 5.00 -16.59
N ASN A 49 7.61 5.78 -17.27
CA ASN A 49 7.68 7.24 -17.25
C ASN A 49 6.96 7.84 -16.03
N ARG A 50 6.20 7.04 -15.29
CA ARG A 50 5.45 7.49 -14.11
C ARG A 50 6.22 7.14 -12.84
N ALA A 51 5.90 7.83 -11.73
CA ALA A 51 6.43 7.45 -10.43
C ALA A 51 5.91 6.08 -9.99
N TYR A 52 4.62 5.87 -10.23
CA TYR A 52 3.91 4.62 -10.00
C TYR A 52 2.64 4.60 -10.86
N THR A 53 2.07 3.43 -11.13
CA THR A 53 0.74 3.28 -11.73
C THR A 53 -0.29 2.90 -10.67
N ARG A 54 -1.58 3.13 -10.94
CA ARG A 54 -2.69 2.72 -10.08
C ARG A 54 -3.65 1.90 -10.94
N ASN A 55 -3.77 0.61 -10.65
CA ASN A 55 -4.54 -0.34 -11.42
C ASN A 55 -5.68 -0.86 -10.56
N LEU A 56 -6.93 -0.59 -10.93
CA LEU A 56 -8.10 -1.02 -10.17
C LEU A 56 -8.26 -2.53 -10.30
N VAL A 57 -8.31 -3.23 -9.16
CA VAL A 57 -8.55 -4.69 -9.12
C VAL A 57 -10.00 -4.99 -8.81
N ASP A 58 -10.60 -4.25 -7.87
CA ASP A 58 -11.97 -4.50 -7.42
C ASP A 58 -12.62 -3.18 -6.96
N GLU A 59 -13.91 -3.00 -7.28
CA GLU A 59 -14.73 -1.83 -6.87
C GLU A 59 -15.47 -2.07 -5.53
N GLY A 60 -15.20 -3.20 -4.89
CA GLY A 60 -15.85 -3.65 -3.68
C GLY A 60 -17.36 -3.81 -3.88
N ASN A 61 -18.11 -3.45 -2.85
CA ASN A 61 -19.57 -3.40 -2.86
C ASN A 61 -20.10 -2.00 -3.25
N GLY A 62 -19.31 -1.20 -3.99
CA GLY A 62 -19.63 0.18 -4.34
C GLY A 62 -19.31 1.22 -3.25
N LYS A 63 -18.59 0.83 -2.18
CA LYS A 63 -18.16 1.74 -1.10
C LYS A 63 -16.65 1.94 -0.99
N SER A 64 -15.86 1.09 -1.63
CA SER A 64 -14.40 1.09 -1.51
C SER A 64 -13.77 0.59 -2.81
N ASN A 65 -12.74 1.28 -3.28
CA ASN A 65 -11.95 0.79 -4.41
C ASN A 65 -10.68 0.12 -3.89
N LEU A 66 -10.28 -0.94 -4.57
CA LEU A 66 -9.08 -1.70 -4.26
C LEU A 66 -8.07 -1.65 -5.42
N PRO A 67 -7.28 -0.57 -5.55
CA PRO A 67 -6.22 -0.52 -6.54
C PRO A 67 -4.91 -1.18 -6.07
N VAL A 68 -4.23 -1.81 -7.01
CA VAL A 68 -2.81 -2.17 -6.94
C VAL A 68 -1.97 -1.02 -7.48
N LEU A 69 -0.89 -0.71 -6.78
CA LEU A 69 0.08 0.30 -7.16
C LEU A 69 1.44 -0.35 -7.44
N ASP A 70 1.97 -0.13 -8.64
CA ASP A 70 3.33 -0.51 -9.02
C ASP A 70 4.25 0.71 -8.92
N TRP A 71 5.19 0.68 -7.98
CA TRP A 71 6.16 1.74 -7.72
C TRP A 71 7.47 1.48 -8.45
N ASN A 72 7.81 2.39 -9.37
CA ASN A 72 9.05 2.29 -10.11
C ASN A 72 10.27 2.54 -9.19
N PRO A 73 11.44 1.97 -9.53
CA PRO A 73 12.65 2.11 -8.72
C PRO A 73 13.02 3.57 -8.46
N SER A 74 13.40 3.90 -7.23
CA SER A 74 13.79 5.25 -6.79
C SER A 74 12.76 6.35 -7.05
N ARG A 75 11.48 6.00 -7.25
CA ARG A 75 10.40 6.98 -7.43
C ARG A 75 9.63 7.20 -6.14
N ASN A 76 8.95 8.34 -6.08
CA ASN A 76 8.16 8.74 -4.92
C ASN A 76 6.88 9.47 -5.35
N SER A 77 5.89 9.45 -4.49
CA SER A 77 4.67 10.24 -4.66
C SER A 77 4.91 11.71 -4.35
N ALA A 78 4.00 12.56 -4.83
CA ALA A 78 3.78 13.85 -4.20
C ALA A 78 3.32 13.66 -2.75
N ILE A 79 3.46 14.72 -1.94
CA ILE A 79 2.92 14.74 -0.58
C ILE A 79 1.39 14.89 -0.70
N HIS A 80 0.64 13.92 -0.20
CA HIS A 80 -0.81 13.93 -0.18
C HIS A 80 -1.35 13.01 0.92
N ASP A 81 -2.57 13.27 1.36
CA ASP A 81 -3.26 12.35 2.26
C ASP A 81 -3.70 11.08 1.51
N HIS A 82 -3.67 9.95 2.19
CA HIS A 82 -3.83 8.60 1.62
C HIS A 82 -5.03 7.84 2.23
N ALA A 83 -5.11 6.54 1.96
CA ALA A 83 -6.24 5.67 2.25
C ALA A 83 -6.07 4.96 3.61
N ASN A 84 -7.18 4.52 4.23
CA ASN A 84 -7.21 3.92 5.57
C ASN A 84 -6.42 2.61 5.75
N ALA A 85 -6.00 1.94 4.68
CA ALA A 85 -5.11 0.77 4.77
C ALA A 85 -4.28 0.52 3.51
N HIS A 86 -3.05 0.06 3.73
CA HIS A 86 -2.09 -0.33 2.71
C HIS A 86 -1.51 -1.72 3.03
N CYS A 87 -1.30 -2.55 2.02
CA CYS A 87 -0.58 -3.82 2.16
C CYS A 87 0.56 -3.87 1.15
N ILE A 88 1.78 -4.16 1.59
CA ILE A 88 2.94 -4.33 0.71
C ILE A 88 2.92 -5.76 0.18
N LEU A 89 2.69 -5.92 -1.12
CA LEU A 89 2.64 -7.25 -1.76
C LEU A 89 4.03 -7.70 -2.22
N GLN A 90 4.90 -6.76 -2.57
CA GLN A 90 6.24 -7.04 -3.06
C GLN A 90 7.19 -5.86 -2.79
N GLY A 91 8.42 -6.16 -2.41
CA GLY A 91 9.47 -5.15 -2.21
C GLY A 91 9.34 -4.40 -0.88
N SER A 92 9.70 -3.12 -0.89
CA SER A 92 9.64 -2.27 0.30
C SER A 92 9.24 -0.86 -0.08
N LEU A 93 8.47 -0.20 0.79
CA LEU A 93 8.06 1.19 0.63
C LEU A 93 8.46 1.98 1.87
N GLN A 94 8.99 3.17 1.67
CA GLN A 94 9.29 4.13 2.73
C GLN A 94 8.21 5.20 2.78
N GLU A 95 7.57 5.31 3.95
CA GLU A 95 6.68 6.40 4.34
C GLU A 95 7.51 7.53 4.96
N ALA A 96 7.23 8.77 4.58
CA ALA A 96 7.68 9.97 5.28
C ALA A 96 6.49 10.84 5.66
N LEU A 97 6.29 11.04 6.98
CA LEU A 97 5.26 11.89 7.57
C LEU A 97 5.77 13.30 7.79
N TYR A 98 4.94 14.31 7.51
CA TYR A 98 5.30 15.71 7.64
C TYR A 98 4.48 16.42 8.72
N THR A 99 5.06 17.48 9.26
CA THR A 99 4.31 18.43 10.09
C THR A 99 3.35 19.26 9.24
N TRP A 100 2.16 19.51 9.76
CA TRP A 100 1.27 20.51 9.17
C TRP A 100 1.92 21.90 9.24
N PRO A 101 1.82 22.70 8.17
CA PRO A 101 2.44 24.02 8.13
C PRO A 101 1.73 24.99 9.08
N ASP A 102 2.51 25.86 9.73
CA ASP A 102 2.01 26.90 10.61
C ASP A 102 1.21 27.95 9.83
N GLN A 103 -0.11 27.97 10.04
CA GLN A 103 -1.04 28.87 9.37
C GLN A 103 -0.73 30.35 9.61
N GLY A 104 -0.16 30.70 10.77
CA GLY A 104 0.25 32.07 11.08
C GLY A 104 1.43 32.51 10.23
N LYS A 105 2.41 31.63 10.02
CA LYS A 105 3.58 31.88 9.15
C LYS A 105 3.19 31.91 7.68
N ILE A 106 2.25 31.05 7.24
CA ILE A 106 1.69 31.08 5.88
C ILE A 106 1.10 32.45 5.59
N LYS A 107 0.26 32.98 6.49
CA LYS A 107 -0.39 34.29 6.31
C LYS A 107 0.59 35.47 6.23
N ARG A 108 1.80 35.32 6.79
CA ARG A 108 2.85 36.34 6.75
C ARG A 108 3.80 36.20 5.55
N GLY A 109 3.60 35.19 4.70
CA GLY A 109 4.46 34.94 3.54
C GLY A 109 5.87 34.48 3.90
N GLU A 110 6.06 33.95 5.12
CA GLU A 110 7.36 33.43 5.56
C GLU A 110 7.63 32.07 4.89
N PRO A 111 8.89 31.78 4.52
CA PRO A 111 9.26 30.47 4.01
C PRO A 111 9.03 29.38 5.07
N LEU A 112 8.34 28.31 4.66
CA LEU A 112 7.98 27.19 5.51
C LEU A 112 8.49 25.90 4.89
N PRO A 113 9.74 25.49 5.18
CA PRO A 113 10.20 24.18 4.77
C PRO A 113 9.36 23.11 5.47
N LEU A 114 9.03 22.05 4.73
CA LEU A 114 8.32 20.90 5.28
C LEU A 114 9.27 20.11 6.17
N HIS A 115 8.85 19.87 7.42
CA HIS A 115 9.66 19.10 8.36
C HIS A 115 9.10 17.69 8.48
N ILE A 116 9.96 16.71 8.24
CA ILE A 116 9.65 15.30 8.44
C ILE A 116 9.55 15.03 9.95
N THR A 117 8.44 14.43 10.36
CA THR A 117 8.19 14.00 11.74
C THR A 117 8.66 12.57 11.96
N LYS A 118 8.50 11.71 10.95
CA LYS A 118 8.79 10.29 11.04
C LYS A 118 9.05 9.73 9.65
N GLU A 119 10.01 8.83 9.56
CA GLU A 119 10.19 7.96 8.40
C GLU A 119 10.08 6.50 8.83
N THR A 120 9.45 5.67 8.02
CA THR A 120 9.31 4.24 8.32
C THR A 120 9.37 3.45 7.03
N VAL A 121 10.14 2.35 7.05
CA VAL A 121 10.22 1.41 5.94
C VAL A 121 9.32 0.23 6.24
N HIS A 122 8.39 -0.03 5.32
CA HIS A 122 7.50 -1.17 5.33
C HIS A 122 7.98 -2.21 4.34
N THR A 123 8.00 -3.47 4.78
CA THR A 123 8.49 -4.61 4.00
C THR A 123 7.33 -5.46 3.50
N GLU A 124 7.64 -6.41 2.61
CA GLU A 124 6.70 -7.38 2.06
C GLU A 124 5.79 -8.03 3.11
N ASN A 125 4.54 -8.25 2.73
CA ASN A 125 3.45 -8.83 3.51
C ASN A 125 3.02 -8.02 4.75
N GLN A 126 3.57 -6.83 4.97
CA GLN A 126 3.09 -5.93 6.02
C GLN A 126 1.79 -5.24 5.60
N VAL A 127 0.81 -5.27 6.48
CA VAL A 127 -0.37 -4.40 6.44
C VAL A 127 -0.09 -3.21 7.35
N THR A 128 -0.17 -2.01 6.79
CA THR A 128 0.16 -0.76 7.47
C THR A 128 -0.84 0.34 7.09
N TYR A 129 -0.81 1.43 7.84
CA TYR A 129 -1.42 2.69 7.46
C TYR A 129 -0.30 3.64 7.06
N MET A 130 -0.32 4.11 5.81
CA MET A 130 0.67 5.05 5.29
C MET A 130 -0.02 6.36 4.90
N SER A 131 0.64 7.49 5.16
CA SER A 131 0.19 8.83 4.75
C SER A 131 1.34 9.71 4.25
N ASP A 132 0.97 10.87 3.70
CA ASP A 132 1.85 11.89 3.13
C ASP A 132 2.67 11.49 1.91
N LYS A 133 3.86 10.93 2.12
CA LYS A 133 4.79 10.62 1.02
C LYS A 133 5.24 9.17 1.10
N ILE A 134 4.98 8.45 0.03
CA ILE A 134 5.40 7.07 -0.13
C ILE A 134 6.46 7.03 -1.22
N SER A 135 7.52 6.26 -0.99
CA SER A 135 8.64 6.12 -1.91
C SER A 135 9.09 4.67 -2.01
N ASN A 136 9.58 4.28 -3.18
CA ASN A 136 10.33 3.05 -3.36
C ASN A 136 11.82 3.38 -3.24
N PRO A 137 12.50 2.96 -2.15
CA PRO A 137 13.92 3.27 -1.95
C PRO A 137 14.84 2.39 -2.79
N ASP A 138 14.35 1.30 -3.40
CA ASP A 138 15.17 0.39 -4.17
C ASP A 138 15.56 1.02 -5.53
N PRO A 139 16.85 0.99 -5.93
CA PRO A 139 17.32 1.55 -7.19
C PRO A 139 17.04 0.68 -8.42
N GLU A 140 16.79 -0.61 -8.23
CA GLU A 140 16.68 -1.58 -9.33
C GLU A 140 15.33 -2.28 -9.35
N LYS A 141 14.74 -2.52 -8.17
CA LYS A 141 13.53 -3.30 -8.03
C LYS A 141 12.32 -2.41 -7.89
N VAL A 142 11.23 -2.90 -8.49
CA VAL A 142 9.90 -2.36 -8.26
C VAL A 142 9.39 -2.77 -6.88
N ALA A 143 8.44 -2.00 -6.36
CA ALA A 143 7.64 -2.38 -5.21
C ALA A 143 6.16 -2.37 -5.60
N VAL A 144 5.36 -3.27 -5.03
CA VAL A 144 3.93 -3.39 -5.31
C VAL A 144 3.16 -3.28 -4.01
N SER A 145 2.13 -2.41 -3.99
CA SER A 145 1.25 -2.27 -2.83
C SER A 145 -0.22 -2.30 -3.21
N LEU A 146 -1.04 -2.91 -2.35
CA LEU A 146 -2.48 -2.90 -2.43
C LEU A 146 -3.03 -1.79 -1.52
N HIS A 147 -3.92 -0.96 -2.02
CA HIS A 147 -4.51 0.14 -1.25
C HIS A 147 -6.00 -0.10 -1.09
N ARG A 148 -6.53 0.05 0.14
CA ARG A 148 -7.96 0.00 0.41
C ARG A 148 -8.42 1.37 0.89
N LYS A 149 -9.25 2.03 0.08
CA LYS A 149 -9.95 3.28 0.43
C LYS A 149 -11.28 3.01 1.09
#